data_AF-A0A447MXD8-F1
#
_entry.id   AF-A0A447MXD8-F1
#
_cell.length_a   1.000
_cell.length_b   1.000
_cell.length_c   1.000
_cell.angle_alpha   90.00
_cell.angle_beta   90.00
_cell.angle_gamma   90.00
#
_symmetry.space_group_name_H-M   'P 1'
#
loop_
_entity.id
_entity.type
_entity.pdbx_description
1 polymer ?
#
loop_
_entity_poly.entity_id
_entity_poly.type
_entity_poly.pdbx_seq_one_letter_code
_entity_poly.pdbx_strand_id
1 'polypeptide(L)'
;MGVNLGLWQVRHQSNLRYANSNQSGSAWRYNSVRTWVQRPVASINSILSLGDSYTDSSLFGSLSFNGAKLVTDERMRPQGKRGYAPEVRGVAASSAHVVVKQLGKVIYETNVPPAHFILTICTTPVIKAIWR
;
A
#
# COMPACT_ATOMS: atom_id res chain seq x y z
N MET A 1 -11.34 12.13 -15.78
CA MET A 1 -11.03 11.38 -17.01
C MET A 1 -9.71 10.63 -16.85
N GLY A 2 -9.53 9.50 -17.51
CA GLY A 2 -8.28 8.75 -17.45
C GLY A 2 -8.16 7.74 -18.58
N VAL A 3 -6.93 7.48 -19.01
CA VAL A 3 -6.59 6.53 -20.08
C VAL A 3 -5.47 5.63 -19.57
N ASN A 4 -5.53 4.34 -19.90
CA ASN A 4 -4.47 3.38 -19.57
C ASN A 4 -3.90 2.82 -20.87
N LEU A 5 -2.57 2.86 -21.01
CA LEU A 5 -1.83 2.33 -22.17
C LEU A 5 -0.70 1.45 -21.64
N GLY A 6 -0.94 0.14 -21.59
CA GLY A 6 -0.02 -0.81 -20.95
C GLY A 6 0.16 -0.49 -19.46
N LEU A 7 1.41 -0.23 -19.07
CA LEU A 7 1.76 0.17 -17.69
C LEU A 7 1.58 1.68 -17.43
N TRP A 8 1.34 2.48 -18.46
CA TRP A 8 1.16 3.92 -18.32
C TRP A 8 -0.30 4.25 -18.02
N GLN A 9 -0.51 5.08 -17.01
CA GLN A 9 -1.84 5.50 -16.58
C GLN A 9 -1.89 7.02 -16.59
N VAL A 10 -2.62 7.58 -17.54
CA VAL A 10 -2.87 9.01 -17.64
C VAL A 10 -4.14 9.32 -16.88
N ARG A 11 -4.12 10.38 -16.08
CA ARG A 11 -5.25 10.84 -15.26
C ARG A 11 -5.40 12.35 -15.43
N HIS A 12 -6.64 12.78 -15.65
CA HIS A 12 -7.02 14.18 -15.77
C HIS A 12 -8.26 14.41 -14.91
N GLN A 13 -8.14 15.28 -13.92
CA GLN A 13 -9.25 15.65 -13.04
C GLN A 13 -9.67 17.09 -13.35
N SER A 14 -10.94 17.27 -13.71
CA SER A 14 -11.56 18.57 -13.93
C SER A 14 -12.94 18.61 -13.29
N ASN A 15 -13.40 19.82 -12.99
CA ASN A 15 -14.68 20.10 -12.37
C ASN A 15 -15.42 21.15 -13.20
N LEU A 16 -16.66 20.84 -13.60
CA LEU A 16 -17.53 21.77 -14.31
C LEU A 16 -18.64 22.20 -13.36
N ARG A 17 -18.75 23.50 -13.10
CA ARG A 17 -19.83 24.07 -12.29
C ARG A 17 -20.73 24.91 -13.19
N TYR A 18 -22.02 24.65 -13.11
CA TYR A 18 -23.05 25.49 -13.70
C TYR A 18 -23.69 26.32 -12.58
N ALA A 19 -23.61 27.65 -12.70
CA ALA A 19 -24.28 28.55 -11.78
C ALA A 19 -25.35 29.33 -12.54
N ASN A 20 -26.61 29.14 -12.16
CA ASN A 20 -27.73 29.94 -12.65
C ASN A 20 -28.06 30.98 -11.56
N SER A 21 -27.80 32.24 -11.84
CA SER A 21 -28.18 33.34 -10.96
C SER A 21 -29.18 34.25 -11.69
N ASN A 22 -30.29 34.58 -11.04
CA ASN A 22 -31.34 35.44 -11.60
C ASN A 22 -30.86 36.87 -11.91
N GLN A 23 -29.67 37.28 -11.44
CA GLN A 23 -29.12 38.63 -11.62
C GLN A 23 -27.95 38.73 -12.62
N SER A 24 -27.22 37.64 -12.85
CA SER A 24 -26.03 37.60 -13.72
C SER A 24 -26.04 36.27 -14.45
N GLY A 25 -26.18 36.34 -15.78
CA GLY A 25 -26.58 35.24 -16.66
C GLY A 25 -25.85 33.90 -16.45
N SER A 26 -26.48 32.83 -16.95
CA SER A 26 -26.00 31.45 -16.88
C SER A 26 -24.49 31.35 -17.17
N ALA A 27 -23.69 31.06 -16.14
CA ALA A 27 -22.24 30.98 -16.26
C ALA A 27 -21.76 29.53 -16.10
N TRP A 28 -21.18 28.99 -17.16
CA TRP A 28 -20.45 27.71 -17.13
C TRP A 28 -19.01 27.99 -16.67
N ARG A 29 -18.62 27.49 -15.50
CA ARG A 29 -17.23 27.59 -15.01
C ARG A 29 -16.55 26.23 -15.08
N TYR A 30 -15.59 26.11 -15.98
CA TYR A 30 -14.72 24.94 -16.09
C TYR A 30 -13.44 25.16 -15.28
N ASN A 31 -13.11 24.23 -14.39
CA ASN A 31 -11.88 24.25 -13.60
C ASN A 31 -11.11 22.94 -13.78
N SER A 32 -9.91 23.02 -14.37
CA SER A 32 -8.99 21.87 -14.48
C SER A 32 -8.21 21.74 -13.18
N VAL A 33 -8.43 20.65 -12.43
CA VAL A 33 -7.86 20.46 -11.09
C VAL A 33 -6.43 19.94 -11.14
N ARG A 34 -6.18 18.88 -11.93
CA ARG A 34 -4.83 18.30 -12.08
C ARG A 34 -4.75 17.32 -13.23
N THR A 35 -3.57 17.25 -13.85
CA THR A 35 -3.26 16.25 -14.88
C THR A 35 -1.93 15.59 -14.56
N TRP A 36 -1.90 14.26 -14.51
CA TRP A 36 -0.69 13.52 -14.23
C TRP A 36 -0.68 12.18 -14.94
N VAL A 37 0.53 11.68 -15.17
CA VAL A 37 0.82 10.37 -15.73
C VAL A 37 1.55 9.56 -14.68
N GLN A 38 1.11 8.33 -14.43
CA GLN A 38 1.78 7.44 -13.49
C GLN A 38 2.14 6.11 -14.13
N ARG A 39 3.25 5.53 -13.70
CA ARG A 39 3.76 4.23 -14.14
C ARG A 39 4.31 3.47 -12.93
N PRO A 40 3.80 2.26 -12.64
CA PRO A 40 4.42 1.38 -11.66
C PRO A 40 5.72 0.78 -12.23
N VAL A 41 6.78 0.84 -11.44
CA VAL A 41 8.11 0.29 -11.74
C VAL A 41 8.39 -0.85 -10.76
N ALA A 42 8.02 -2.07 -11.19
CA ALA A 42 8.10 -3.26 -10.35
C ALA A 42 9.53 -3.62 -9.90
N SER A 43 10.56 -3.29 -10.70
CA SER A 43 11.97 -3.57 -10.36
C SER A 43 12.42 -2.94 -9.05
N ILE A 44 11.83 -1.79 -8.70
CA ILE A 44 12.15 -1.02 -7.49
C ILE A 44 10.95 -0.88 -6.56
N ASN A 45 9.87 -1.64 -6.78
CA ASN A 45 8.62 -1.57 -5.99
C ASN A 45 8.12 -0.12 -5.81
N SER A 46 8.21 0.69 -6.85
CA SER A 46 7.91 2.13 -6.76
C SER A 46 6.96 2.57 -7.87
N ILE A 47 6.24 3.67 -7.64
CA ILE A 47 5.39 4.34 -8.63
C ILE A 47 6.09 5.64 -9.03
N LEU A 48 6.33 5.78 -10.34
CA LEU A 48 6.76 7.02 -10.95
C LEU A 48 5.52 7.82 -11.38
N SER A 49 5.39 9.06 -10.93
CA SER A 49 4.35 10.00 -11.32
C SER A 49 4.97 11.25 -11.93
N LEU A 50 4.40 11.75 -13.03
CA LEU A 50 4.86 12.90 -13.79
C LEU A 50 3.68 13.86 -14.01
N GLY A 51 3.88 15.16 -13.76
CA GLY A 51 2.86 16.20 -13.86
C GLY A 51 2.43 16.71 -12.49
N ASP A 52 1.14 17.04 -12.34
CA ASP A 52 0.60 17.60 -11.11
C ASP A 52 0.52 16.53 -10.00
N SER A 53 1.27 16.72 -8.92
CA SER A 53 1.31 15.81 -7.79
C SER A 53 1.36 16.57 -6.46
N TYR A 54 1.12 15.86 -5.36
CA TYR A 54 1.22 16.38 -4.01
C TYR A 54 2.37 15.70 -3.27
N THR A 55 3.00 16.42 -2.34
CA THR A 55 4.00 15.83 -1.44
C THR A 55 3.30 15.06 -0.34
N ASP A 56 3.68 13.80 -0.15
CA ASP A 56 3.27 12.99 1.00
C ASP A 56 4.26 13.27 2.14
N SER A 57 3.99 14.30 2.93
CA SER A 57 4.72 14.51 4.18
C SER A 57 3.75 14.34 5.33
N SER A 58 4.03 13.40 6.22
CA SER A 58 3.31 13.26 7.49
C SER A 58 3.73 14.32 8.51
N LEU A 59 4.90 14.94 8.30
CA LEU A 59 5.52 15.89 9.23
C LEU A 59 5.34 17.36 8.79
N PHE A 60 5.09 17.60 7.51
CA PHE A 60 4.90 18.93 6.92
C PHE A 60 3.58 18.96 6.14
N GLY A 61 2.99 20.14 5.96
CA GLY A 61 1.79 20.29 5.15
C GLY A 61 1.97 19.73 3.72
N SER A 62 0.90 19.27 3.10
CA SER A 62 0.93 18.79 1.72
C SER A 62 1.00 19.97 0.75
N LEU A 63 2.11 20.09 0.01
CA LEU A 63 2.21 21.06 -1.09
C LEU A 63 1.90 20.40 -2.42
N SER A 64 1.16 21.09 -3.28
CA SER A 64 0.99 20.75 -4.68
C SER A 64 2.19 21.23 -5.49
N PHE A 65 2.70 20.38 -6.38
CA PHE A 65 3.78 20.72 -7.29
C PHE A 65 3.54 20.07 -8.66
N ASN A 66 4.16 20.63 -9.70
CA ASN A 66 4.19 20.04 -11.03
C ASN A 66 5.61 19.56 -11.31
N GLY A 67 5.80 18.25 -11.53
CA GLY A 67 7.12 17.69 -11.76
C GLY A 67 7.13 16.17 -11.75
N ALA A 68 8.24 15.58 -11.34
CA ALA A 68 8.40 14.14 -11.20
C ALA A 68 8.39 13.72 -9.73
N LYS A 69 7.72 12.61 -9.43
CA LYS A 69 7.63 12.02 -8.10
C LYS A 69 7.87 10.52 -8.21
N LEU A 70 8.77 9.98 -7.39
CA LEU A 70 9.00 8.55 -7.26
C LEU A 70 8.70 8.15 -5.82
N VAL A 71 7.74 7.24 -5.63
CA VAL A 71 7.35 6.75 -4.30
C VAL A 71 7.40 5.25 -4.25
N THR A 72 8.06 4.72 -3.22
CA THR A 72 8.03 3.30 -2.90
C THR A 72 6.65 2.92 -2.36
N ASP A 73 6.01 1.92 -2.98
CA ASP A 73 4.73 1.40 -2.51
C ASP A 73 4.92 -0.02 -1.95
N GLU A 74 4.72 -0.18 -0.65
CA GLU A 74 4.84 -1.49 0.02
C GLU A 74 3.79 -2.49 -0.47
N ARG A 75 2.69 -2.01 -1.05
CA ARG A 75 1.69 -2.82 -1.73
C ARG A 75 2.19 -3.36 -3.08
N MET A 76 3.43 -3.13 -3.46
CA MET A 76 4.10 -3.85 -4.56
C MET A 76 4.96 -5.02 -4.07
N ARG A 77 5.31 -5.07 -2.77
CA ARG A 77 6.09 -6.19 -2.22
C ARG A 77 5.29 -7.51 -2.29
N PRO A 78 5.92 -8.68 -2.28
CA PRO A 78 5.20 -9.94 -2.18
C PRO A 78 4.34 -10.00 -0.91
N GLN A 79 3.14 -10.61 -0.97
CA GLN A 79 2.17 -10.60 0.13
C GLN A 79 2.73 -11.09 1.47
N GLY A 80 3.71 -12.01 1.47
CA GLY A 80 4.37 -12.50 2.69
C GLY A 80 5.26 -11.47 3.43
N LYS A 81 5.54 -10.31 2.81
CA LYS A 81 6.26 -9.18 3.44
C LYS A 81 5.37 -7.93 3.58
N ARG A 82 4.05 -8.05 3.33
CA ARG A 82 3.11 -6.94 3.40
C ARG A 82 2.45 -6.88 4.78
N GLY A 83 2.88 -5.94 5.61
CA GLY A 83 2.26 -5.66 6.90
C GLY A 83 3.16 -6.03 8.09
N TYR A 84 2.85 -5.42 9.23
CA TYR A 84 3.52 -5.71 10.49
C TYR A 84 3.19 -7.15 10.91
N ALA A 85 4.20 -8.01 10.81
CA ALA A 85 4.15 -9.39 11.27
C ALA A 85 4.77 -9.41 12.69
N PRO A 86 4.01 -9.72 13.76
CA PRO A 86 4.63 -9.91 15.06
C PRO A 86 5.65 -11.06 15.01
N GLU A 87 6.83 -10.82 15.57
CA GLU A 87 7.88 -11.83 15.68
C GLU A 87 7.55 -12.79 16.82
N VAL A 88 7.31 -14.06 16.50
CA VAL A 88 7.20 -15.12 17.51
C VAL A 88 8.61 -15.64 17.80
N ARG A 89 9.11 -15.32 19.00
CA ARG A 89 10.39 -15.79 19.52
C ARG A 89 10.15 -17.04 20.36
N GLY A 90 10.88 -18.11 20.08
CA GLY A 90 10.81 -19.37 20.82
C GLY A 90 12.15 -20.09 20.84
N VAL A 91 12.37 -20.91 21.86
CA VAL A 91 13.54 -21.78 21.97
C VAL A 91 13.05 -23.22 21.84
N ALA A 92 13.47 -23.92 20.78
CA ALA A 92 13.23 -25.36 20.63
C ALA A 92 14.44 -26.13 21.17
N ALA A 93 14.25 -26.90 22.24
CA ALA A 93 15.29 -27.74 22.82
C ALA A 93 15.56 -29.03 22.01
N SER A 94 14.62 -29.43 21.16
CA SER A 94 14.67 -30.60 20.27
C SER A 94 14.00 -30.26 18.92
N SER A 95 14.08 -31.16 17.92
CA SER A 95 13.35 -30.99 16.65
C SER A 95 11.86 -30.83 16.94
N ALA A 96 11.32 -29.62 16.69
CA ALA A 96 9.97 -29.25 17.11
C ALA A 96 9.08 -28.98 15.90
N HIS A 97 7.87 -29.51 15.96
CA HIS A 97 6.83 -29.25 14.98
C HIS A 97 6.00 -28.05 15.44
N VAL A 98 6.18 -26.89 14.81
CA VAL A 98 5.54 -25.63 15.24
C VAL A 98 4.26 -25.42 14.45
N VAL A 99 3.13 -25.47 15.16
CA VAL A 99 1.79 -25.22 14.62
C VAL A 99 1.26 -23.91 15.18
N VAL A 100 1.05 -22.92 14.31
CA VAL A 100 0.40 -21.66 14.68
C VAL A 100 -1.07 -21.74 14.30
N LYS A 101 -1.95 -21.52 15.28
CA LYS A 101 -3.41 -21.53 15.10
C LYS A 101 -4.01 -20.16 15.39
N GLN A 102 -4.97 -19.75 14.57
CA GLN A 102 -5.81 -18.57 14.78
C GLN A 102 -7.28 -19.00 14.69
N LEU A 103 -8.09 -18.66 15.71
CA LEU A 103 -9.51 -19.04 15.78
C LEU A 103 -9.75 -20.55 15.56
N GLY A 104 -8.82 -21.40 16.03
CA GLY A 104 -8.89 -22.86 15.90
C GLY A 104 -8.45 -23.43 14.54
N LYS A 105 -8.14 -22.58 13.54
CA LYS A 105 -7.63 -22.99 12.23
C LYS A 105 -6.10 -22.89 12.17
N VAL A 106 -5.45 -23.89 11.57
CA VAL A 106 -3.99 -23.86 11.34
C VAL A 106 -3.70 -22.83 10.25
N ILE A 107 -2.90 -21.82 10.59
CA ILE A 107 -2.49 -20.76 9.66
C ILE A 107 -1.04 -20.92 9.21
N TYR A 108 -0.22 -21.65 9.96
CA TYR A 108 1.17 -21.90 9.62
C TYR A 108 1.69 -23.15 10.33
N GLU A 109 2.43 -23.99 9.60
CA GLU A 109 3.00 -25.25 10.08
C GLU A 109 4.41 -25.39 9.50
N THR A 110 5.42 -25.51 10.35
CA THR A 110 6.80 -25.74 9.91
C THR A 110 7.58 -26.56 10.92
N ASN A 111 8.52 -27.37 10.42
CA ASN A 111 9.46 -28.12 11.25
C ASN A 111 10.69 -27.26 11.50
N VAL A 112 11.00 -27.03 12.77
CA VAL A 112 12.16 -26.23 13.17
C VAL A 112 13.21 -27.16 13.79
N PRO A 113 14.47 -27.10 13.32
CA PRO A 113 15.57 -27.81 13.96
C PRO A 113 15.81 -27.28 15.39
N PRO A 114 16.45 -28.05 16.28
CA PRO A 114 16.78 -27.62 17.64
C PRO A 114 17.74 -26.42 17.60
N ALA A 115 17.18 -25.22 17.71
CA ALA A 115 17.89 -23.95 17.73
C ALA A 115 16.95 -22.82 18.17
N HIS A 116 17.52 -21.67 18.51
CA HIS A 116 16.77 -20.42 18.62
C HIS A 116 16.12 -20.11 17.27
N PHE A 117 14.80 -19.89 17.26
CA PHE A 117 14.10 -19.55 16.05
C PHE A 117 13.25 -18.29 16.21
N ILE A 118 13.19 -17.54 15.13
CA ILE A 118 12.35 -16.35 15.01
C ILE A 118 11.40 -16.63 13.85
N LEU A 119 10.11 -16.78 14.15
CA LEU A 119 9.07 -16.93 13.13
C LEU A 119 8.35 -15.59 12.95
N THR A 120 8.51 -15.00 11.77
CA THR A 120 7.80 -13.78 11.37
C THR A 120 6.49 -14.19 10.69
N ILE A 121 5.35 -14.07 11.40
CA ILE A 121 4.02 -14.43 10.88
C ILE A 121 3.19 -13.18 10.57
N CYS A 122 2.75 -13.06 9.31
CA CYS A 122 2.10 -11.87 8.75
C CYS A 122 0.58 -11.77 9.01
N THR A 123 0.10 -12.28 10.14
CA THR A 123 -1.33 -12.23 10.53
C THR A 123 -1.46 -12.03 12.03
N THR A 124 -2.27 -11.04 12.44
CA THR A 124 -2.54 -10.66 13.83
C THR A 124 -2.92 -11.89 14.67
N PRO A 125 -2.17 -12.25 15.73
CA PRO A 125 -2.45 -13.51 16.37
C PRO A 125 -3.01 -13.32 17.78
N VAL A 126 -4.08 -14.05 18.07
CA VAL A 126 -4.36 -14.55 19.42
C VAL A 126 -3.72 -15.94 19.46
N ILE A 127 -2.48 -16.03 19.97
CA ILE A 127 -1.65 -17.25 19.90
C ILE A 127 -2.00 -18.19 21.05
N LYS A 128 -2.28 -19.46 20.72
CA LYS A 128 -2.10 -20.59 21.65
C LYS A 128 -1.10 -21.56 21.01
N ALA A 129 0.17 -21.45 21.40
CA ALA A 129 1.20 -22.40 21.01
C ALA A 129 1.05 -23.67 21.85
N ILE A 130 0.91 -24.83 21.20
CA ILE A 130 0.92 -26.13 21.86
C ILE A 130 2.19 -26.83 21.40
N TRP A 131 3.05 -27.16 22.35
CA TRP A 131 4.23 -27.99 22.15
C TRP A 131 3.84 -29.43 22.50
N ARG A 132 4.25 -30.39 21.67
CA ARG A 132 4.21 -31.83 21.98
C ARG A 132 5.54 -32.45 21.59
#